data_AF-A0A3A8RN80-F1
#
_entry.id   AF-A0A3A8RN80-F1
#
_cell.length_a   1.000
_cell.length_b   1.000
_cell.length_c   1.000
_cell.angle_alpha   90.00
_cell.angle_beta   90.00
_cell.angle_gamma   90.00
#
_symmetry.space_group_name_H-M   'P 1'
#
loop_
_entity.id
_entity.type
_entity.pdbx_description
1 polymer ?
#
loop_
_entity_poly.entity_id
_entity_poly.type
_entity_poly.pdbx_seq_one_letter_code
_entity_poly.pdbx_strand_id
1 'polypeptide(L)'
;MNAWLRGRGQAPFPACVLFGQVSNLAYYYGVVPALADARGVQPVLYIDMQEELLVVPVASSVDQLFNQLARFMELLQGEPDFIPGRCSTTTFPFAAARLIAQDTALVEMMRTGRFDGLVTRDEESQRWMRQVLDL
;
A
#
# COMPACT_ATOMS: atom_id res chain seq x y z
N MET A 1 -2.86 6.02 -18.33
CA MET A 1 -3.09 5.05 -17.23
C MET A 1 -4.20 5.51 -16.29
N ASN A 2 -4.01 6.59 -15.51
CA ASN A 2 -5.00 7.09 -14.54
C ASN A 2 -6.43 7.24 -15.09
N ALA A 3 -6.61 7.98 -16.19
CA ALA A 3 -7.94 8.18 -16.78
C ALA A 3 -8.62 6.85 -17.21
N TRP A 4 -7.82 5.89 -17.70
CA TRP A 4 -8.32 4.59 -18.15
C TRP A 4 -8.75 3.70 -16.97
N LEU A 5 -7.92 3.59 -15.92
CA LEU A 5 -8.27 2.82 -14.72
C LEU A 5 -9.46 3.42 -13.98
N ARG A 6 -9.51 4.76 -13.85
CA ARG A 6 -10.68 5.45 -13.27
C ARG A 6 -11.96 5.22 -14.07
N GLY A 7 -11.85 5.12 -15.40
CA GLY A 7 -12.97 4.83 -16.29
C GLY A 7 -13.56 3.42 -16.17
N ARG A 8 -12.88 2.48 -15.49
CA ARG A 8 -13.41 1.13 -15.24
C ARG A 8 -14.55 1.08 -14.21
N GLY A 9 -14.72 2.14 -13.40
CA GLY A 9 -15.78 2.21 -12.39
C GLY A 9 -15.64 1.24 -11.20
N GLN A 10 -14.62 0.38 -11.20
CA GLN A 10 -14.33 -0.58 -10.13
C GLN A 10 -13.56 0.11 -8.99
N ALA A 11 -13.99 -0.07 -7.73
CA ALA A 11 -13.22 0.40 -6.58
C ALA A 11 -11.84 -0.29 -6.51
N PRO A 12 -10.77 0.40 -6.10
CA PRO A 12 -10.73 1.77 -5.57
C PRO A 12 -10.46 2.83 -6.65
N PHE A 13 -10.36 2.46 -7.93
CA PHE A 13 -9.78 3.31 -8.98
C PHE A 13 -10.44 4.69 -9.11
N PRO A 14 -11.78 4.86 -9.13
CA PRO A 14 -12.41 6.17 -9.25
C PRO A 14 -11.98 7.16 -8.15
N ALA A 15 -11.70 6.63 -6.95
CA ALA A 15 -11.31 7.38 -5.76
C ALA A 15 -9.80 7.66 -5.67
N CYS A 16 -8.98 7.07 -6.56
CA CYS A 16 -7.52 7.14 -6.48
C CYS A 16 -6.90 8.02 -7.58
N VAL A 17 -5.74 8.59 -7.25
CA VAL A 17 -4.76 9.07 -8.22
C VAL A 17 -3.52 8.18 -8.11
N LEU A 18 -3.24 7.43 -9.17
CA LEU A 18 -2.24 6.37 -9.22
C LEU A 18 -0.85 6.87 -9.62
N PHE A 19 0.19 6.30 -9.02
CA PHE A 19 1.60 6.60 -9.26
C PHE A 19 2.50 5.39 -8.91
N GLY A 20 3.80 5.50 -9.21
CA GLY A 20 4.83 4.56 -8.74
C GLY A 20 4.65 3.11 -9.22
N GLN A 21 4.72 2.91 -10.54
CA GLN A 21 4.67 1.59 -11.18
C GLN A 21 6.07 1.18 -11.66
N VAL A 22 6.42 -0.10 -11.53
CA VAL A 22 7.54 -0.72 -12.25
C VAL A 22 7.03 -1.31 -13.58
N SER A 23 7.74 -1.06 -14.68
CA SER A 23 7.39 -1.59 -15.99
C SER A 23 7.23 -3.12 -15.94
N ASN A 24 6.16 -3.64 -16.55
CA ASN A 24 5.77 -5.05 -16.58
C ASN A 24 5.27 -5.65 -15.25
N LEU A 25 5.14 -4.85 -14.18
CA LEU A 25 4.42 -5.24 -12.97
C LEU A 25 3.07 -4.53 -12.93
N ALA A 26 2.03 -5.26 -12.51
CA ALA A 26 0.65 -4.78 -12.51
C ALA A 26 0.24 -4.20 -11.15
N TYR A 27 1.18 -3.62 -10.39
CA TYR A 27 0.89 -2.91 -9.14
C TYR A 27 1.08 -1.40 -9.27
N TYR A 28 0.39 -0.66 -8.41
CA TYR A 28 0.41 0.80 -8.34
C TYR A 28 0.33 1.26 -6.88
N TYR A 29 0.90 2.43 -6.61
CA TYR A 29 0.50 3.23 -5.45
C TYR A 29 -0.61 4.18 -5.84
N GLY A 30 -1.52 4.48 -4.93
CA GLY A 30 -2.62 5.42 -5.16
C GLY A 30 -2.86 6.32 -3.97
N VAL A 31 -2.83 7.63 -4.16
CA VAL A 31 -3.36 8.56 -3.15
C VAL A 31 -4.87 8.60 -3.22
N VAL A 32 -5.54 8.82 -2.08
CA VAL A 32 -6.99 8.95 -1.99
C VAL A 32 -7.37 10.39 -1.59
N PRO A 33 -7.66 11.29 -2.54
CA PRO A 33 -7.95 12.70 -2.26
C PRO A 33 -9.10 12.91 -1.26
N ALA A 34 -10.13 12.07 -1.31
CA ALA A 34 -11.27 12.16 -0.42
C ALA A 34 -10.94 11.88 1.06
N LEU A 35 -9.77 11.27 1.34
CA LEU A 35 -9.31 10.95 2.69
C LEU A 35 -8.26 11.94 3.23
N ALA A 36 -8.00 13.03 2.51
CA ALA A 36 -7.03 14.03 2.94
C ALA A 36 -7.29 14.58 4.34
N ASP A 37 -6.24 14.88 5.09
CA ASP A 37 -6.34 15.62 6.35
C ASP A 37 -6.64 17.12 6.12
N ALA A 38 -6.79 17.90 7.19
CA ALA A 38 -7.06 19.34 7.12
C ALA A 38 -5.96 20.15 6.40
N ARG A 39 -4.76 19.57 6.20
CA ARG A 39 -3.64 20.16 5.47
C ARG A 39 -3.54 19.65 4.04
N GLY A 40 -4.45 18.77 3.61
CA GLY A 40 -4.44 18.18 2.28
C GLY A 40 -3.56 16.94 2.14
N VAL A 41 -3.03 16.38 3.24
CA VAL A 41 -2.17 15.20 3.22
C VAL A 41 -3.03 13.95 3.00
N GLN A 42 -2.73 13.21 1.93
CA GLN A 42 -3.53 12.07 1.49
C GLN A 42 -2.84 10.74 1.82
N PRO A 43 -3.58 9.74 2.32
CA PRO A 43 -3.05 8.41 2.53
C PRO A 43 -2.80 7.70 1.20
N VAL A 44 -1.95 6.67 1.24
CA VAL A 44 -1.54 5.87 0.10
C VAL A 44 -2.05 4.45 0.23
N LEU A 45 -2.65 3.94 -0.85
CA LEU A 45 -2.97 2.54 -1.06
C LEU A 45 -1.90 1.89 -1.94
N TYR A 46 -1.57 0.63 -1.65
CA TYR A 46 -0.95 -0.30 -2.60
C TYR A 46 -2.06 -1.08 -3.29
N ILE A 47 -2.00 -1.15 -4.61
CA ILE A 47 -3.00 -1.78 -5.47
C ILE A 47 -2.28 -2.77 -6.38
N ASP A 48 -2.48 -4.06 -6.16
CA ASP A 48 -1.99 -5.13 -7.01
C ASP A 48 -3.10 -5.64 -7.93
N MET A 49 -2.79 -5.82 -9.21
CA MET A 49 -3.71 -6.33 -10.23
C MET A 49 -3.14 -7.54 -10.99
N GLN A 50 -2.10 -8.21 -10.48
CA GLN A 50 -1.47 -9.33 -11.20
C GLN A 50 -2.39 -10.55 -11.36
N GLU A 51 -3.08 -10.94 -10.28
CA GLU A 51 -4.04 -12.05 -10.28
C GLU A 51 -5.43 -11.54 -9.90
N GLU A 52 -5.73 -11.54 -8.61
CA GLU A 52 -6.92 -10.89 -8.05
C GLU A 52 -6.57 -9.48 -7.56
N LEU A 53 -7.57 -8.59 -7.58
CA LEU A 53 -7.39 -7.22 -7.12
C LEU A 53 -7.13 -7.19 -5.61
N LEU A 54 -5.90 -6.90 -5.23
CA LEU A 54 -5.49 -6.72 -3.85
C LEU A 54 -5.26 -5.24 -3.57
N VAL A 55 -5.88 -4.72 -2.51
CA VAL A 55 -5.76 -3.33 -2.12
C VAL A 55 -5.59 -3.21 -0.62
N VAL A 56 -4.47 -2.62 -0.21
CA VAL A 56 -4.14 -2.40 1.20
C VAL A 56 -3.59 -0.99 1.44
N PRO A 57 -3.89 -0.36 2.58
CA PRO A 57 -3.38 0.96 2.91
C PRO A 57 -1.93 0.84 3.43
N VAL A 58 -0.98 1.57 2.85
CA VAL A 58 0.46 1.36 3.13
C VAL A 58 1.14 2.55 3.80
N ALA A 59 0.60 3.75 3.68
CA ALA A 59 1.17 4.95 4.33
C ALA A 59 0.10 6.02 4.56
N SER A 60 0.28 6.83 5.61
CA SER A 60 -0.56 8.00 5.90
C SER A 60 -0.28 9.18 4.97
N SER A 61 0.87 9.18 4.30
CA SER A 61 1.27 10.18 3.31
C SER A 61 2.27 9.62 2.29
N VAL A 62 2.47 10.35 1.20
CA VAL A 62 3.50 10.01 0.20
C VAL A 62 4.92 10.11 0.78
N ASP A 63 5.18 11.10 1.65
CA ASP A 63 6.48 11.23 2.32
C ASP A 63 6.76 10.02 3.21
N GLN A 64 5.75 9.56 3.93
CA GLN A 64 5.87 8.41 4.82
C GLN A 64 6.04 7.11 4.03
N LEU A 65 5.39 6.97 2.87
CA LEU A 65 5.65 5.87 1.94
C LEU A 65 7.13 5.84 1.54
N PHE A 66 7.69 6.97 1.10
CA PHE A 66 9.10 7.01 0.68
C PHE A 66 10.06 6.72 1.84
N ASN A 67 9.77 7.21 3.04
CA ASN A 67 10.54 6.89 4.25
C ASN A 67 10.48 5.39 4.57
N GLN A 68 9.30 4.74 4.47
CA GLN A 68 9.15 3.31 4.68
C GLN A 68 9.87 2.48 3.61
N LEU A 69 9.76 2.87 2.33
CA LEU A 69 10.47 2.21 1.24
C LEU A 69 11.98 2.31 1.41
N ALA A 70 12.50 3.47 1.81
CA ALA A 70 13.92 3.66 2.09
C ALA A 70 14.39 2.69 3.20
N ARG A 71 13.68 2.65 4.33
CA ARG A 71 13.98 1.73 5.44
C ARG A 71 13.85 0.27 5.03
N PHE A 72 12.85 -0.07 4.22
CA PHE A 72 12.68 -1.43 3.72
C PHE A 72 13.86 -1.85 2.85
N MET A 73 14.34 -0.99 1.95
CA MET A 73 15.53 -1.25 1.13
C MET A 73 16.81 -1.43 1.97
N GLU A 74 16.94 -0.71 3.09
CA GLU A 74 18.04 -0.89 4.04
C GLU A 74 17.98 -2.28 4.72
N LEU A 75 16.77 -2.77 5.05
CA LEU A 75 16.59 -4.10 5.64
C LEU A 75 16.89 -5.24 4.66
N LEU A 76 16.57 -5.07 3.37
CA LEU A 76 16.75 -6.11 2.36
C LEU A 76 18.22 -6.58 2.25
N GLN A 77 19.20 -5.71 2.49
CA GLN A 77 20.61 -6.11 2.48
C GLN A 77 20.98 -7.12 3.59
N GLY A 78 20.21 -7.16 4.68
CA GLY A 78 20.43 -8.07 5.80
C GLY A 78 19.71 -9.41 5.65
N GLU A 79 18.82 -9.56 4.67
CA GLU A 79 18.02 -10.77 4.47
C GLU A 79 18.82 -11.83 3.69
N PRO A 80 19.00 -13.05 4.22
CA PRO A 80 19.84 -14.08 3.62
C PRO A 80 19.33 -14.54 2.23
N ASP A 81 18.04 -14.37 1.95
CA ASP A 81 17.41 -14.74 0.68
C ASP A 81 17.32 -13.57 -0.32
N PHE A 82 17.83 -12.37 0.03
CA PHE A 82 17.81 -11.23 -0.88
C PHE A 82 18.93 -11.34 -1.93
N ILE A 83 18.52 -11.62 -3.18
CA ILE A 83 19.41 -11.64 -4.34
C ILE A 83 19.04 -10.47 -5.26
N PRO A 84 19.92 -9.47 -5.45
CA PRO A 84 19.68 -8.37 -6.39
C PRO A 84 19.29 -8.88 -7.79
N GLY A 85 18.20 -8.37 -8.34
CA GLY A 85 17.72 -8.74 -9.69
C GLY A 85 16.86 -10.02 -9.76
N ARG A 86 16.62 -10.72 -8.64
CA ARG A 86 15.55 -11.73 -8.55
C ARG A 86 14.34 -11.14 -7.83
N CYS A 87 13.13 -11.48 -8.28
CA CYS A 87 11.93 -11.26 -7.47
C CYS A 87 12.08 -12.12 -6.20
N SER A 88 12.38 -11.48 -5.07
CA SER A 88 12.33 -12.17 -3.79
C SER A 88 10.87 -12.36 -3.39
N THR A 89 10.59 -13.35 -2.55
CA THR A 89 9.28 -13.53 -1.89
C THR A 89 9.00 -12.44 -0.85
N THR A 90 10.01 -11.62 -0.55
CA THR A 90 9.97 -10.51 0.40
C THR A 90 9.63 -9.22 -0.34
N THR A 91 8.34 -9.04 -0.66
CA THR A 91 7.85 -7.85 -1.36
C THR A 91 7.20 -6.85 -0.41
N PHE A 92 7.41 -5.56 -0.67
CA PHE A 92 6.60 -4.51 -0.08
C PHE A 92 5.18 -4.61 -0.66
N PRO A 93 4.10 -4.44 0.15
CA PRO A 93 4.09 -4.07 1.58
C PRO A 93 4.11 -5.27 2.55
N PHE A 94 3.98 -6.49 2.08
CA PHE A 94 3.73 -7.66 2.92
C PHE A 94 4.88 -7.97 3.88
N ALA A 95 6.11 -7.92 3.40
CA ALA A 95 7.30 -8.08 4.24
C ALA A 95 7.58 -6.89 5.17
N ALA A 96 6.92 -5.75 4.92
CA ALA A 96 7.16 -4.51 5.63
C ALA A 96 6.10 -4.21 6.71
N ALA A 97 5.25 -5.18 7.08
CA ALA A 97 4.13 -4.96 8.00
C ALA A 97 4.55 -4.25 9.31
N ARG A 98 5.67 -4.65 9.92
CA ARG A 98 6.23 -4.03 11.14
C ARG A 98 6.74 -2.60 10.93
N LEU A 99 7.30 -2.29 9.76
CA LEU A 99 7.69 -0.92 9.41
C LEU A 99 6.46 -0.05 9.17
N ILE A 100 5.44 -0.61 8.52
CA ILE A 100 4.19 0.07 8.23
C ILE A 100 3.42 0.38 9.52
N ALA A 101 3.42 -0.54 10.49
CA ALA A 101 2.81 -0.35 11.81
C ALA A 101 3.40 0.83 12.61
N GLN A 102 4.61 1.30 12.27
CA GLN A 102 5.23 2.48 12.92
C GLN A 102 4.58 3.80 12.47
N ASP A 103 3.83 3.79 11.36
CA ASP A 103 3.02 4.92 10.92
C ASP A 103 1.73 4.98 11.74
N THR A 104 1.80 5.63 12.90
CA THR A 104 0.69 5.73 13.85
C THR A 104 -0.54 6.41 13.26
N ALA A 105 -0.35 7.36 12.34
CA ALA A 105 -1.45 8.02 11.66
C ALA A 105 -2.19 7.05 10.72
N LEU A 106 -1.45 6.22 9.98
CA LEU A 106 -2.04 5.17 9.15
C LEU A 106 -2.82 4.17 9.99
N VAL A 107 -2.21 3.67 11.07
CA VAL A 107 -2.83 2.69 11.98
C VAL A 107 -4.15 3.23 12.54
N GLU A 108 -4.19 4.50 12.95
CA GLU A 108 -5.42 5.12 13.43
C GLU A 108 -6.49 5.24 12.34
N MET A 109 -6.11 5.61 11.12
CA MET A 109 -7.04 5.64 9.97
C MET A 109 -7.61 4.26 9.65
N MET A 110 -6.80 3.21 9.78
CA MET A 110 -7.24 1.82 9.61
C MET A 110 -8.21 1.40 10.72
N ARG A 111 -7.89 1.70 11.98
CA ARG A 111 -8.75 1.37 13.13
C ARG A 111 -10.09 2.07 13.09
N THR A 112 -10.13 3.30 12.60
CA THR A 112 -11.35 4.10 12.47
C THR A 112 -12.14 3.79 11.19
N GLY A 113 -11.72 2.80 10.39
CA GLY A 113 -12.46 2.36 9.20
C GLY A 113 -12.43 3.34 8.03
N ARG A 114 -11.47 4.29 7.99
CA ARG A 114 -11.44 5.33 6.93
C ARG A 114 -11.26 4.78 5.52
N PHE A 115 -10.78 3.54 5.38
CA PHE A 115 -10.58 2.86 4.10
C PHE A 115 -11.71 1.90 3.73
N ASP A 116 -12.82 1.88 4.49
CA ASP A 116 -13.94 0.98 4.19
C ASP A 116 -14.48 1.16 2.77
N GLY A 117 -14.64 0.04 2.07
CA GLY A 117 -15.06 0.01 0.66
C GLY A 117 -13.95 0.28 -0.36
N LEU A 118 -12.72 0.61 0.08
CA LEU A 118 -11.55 0.76 -0.79
C LEU A 118 -10.59 -0.44 -0.75
N VAL A 119 -10.54 -1.15 0.38
CA VAL A 119 -9.56 -2.23 0.63
C VAL A 119 -10.16 -3.62 0.40
N THR A 120 -9.32 -4.56 -0.02
CA THR A 120 -9.73 -5.96 -0.21
C THR A 120 -9.93 -6.66 1.14
N ARG A 121 -10.87 -7.60 1.20
CA ARG A 121 -11.25 -8.34 2.42
C ARG A 121 -10.95 -9.85 2.34
N ASP A 122 -10.09 -10.25 1.42
CA ASP A 122 -9.58 -11.61 1.34
C ASP A 122 -8.73 -11.98 2.56
N GLU A 123 -8.51 -13.27 2.78
CA GLU A 123 -7.82 -13.78 3.97
C GLU A 123 -6.38 -13.26 4.10
N GLU A 124 -5.67 -13.06 2.98
CA GLU A 124 -4.29 -12.61 2.97
C GLU A 124 -4.20 -11.14 3.37
N SER A 125 -5.02 -10.28 2.74
CA SER A 125 -5.13 -8.86 3.12
C SER A 125 -5.54 -8.69 4.58
N GLN A 126 -6.48 -9.50 5.07
CA GLN A 126 -6.93 -9.45 6.47
C GLN A 126 -5.87 -9.97 7.45
N ARG A 127 -5.10 -11.00 7.08
CA ARG A 127 -3.96 -11.47 7.88
C ARG A 127 -2.89 -10.39 7.98
N TRP A 128 -2.55 -9.75 6.87
CA TRP A 128 -1.57 -8.67 6.82
C TRP A 128 -2.05 -7.45 7.63
N MET A 129 -3.31 -7.02 7.47
CA MET A 129 -3.85 -5.89 8.24
C MET A 129 -3.80 -6.14 9.74
N ARG A 130 -4.06 -7.37 10.20
CA ARG A 130 -3.89 -7.72 11.63
C ARG A 130 -2.44 -7.56 12.11
N GLN A 131 -1.46 -7.94 11.30
CA GLN A 131 -0.05 -7.72 11.64
C GLN A 131 0.30 -6.24 11.75
N VAL A 132 -0.26 -5.39 10.89
CA VAL A 132 -0.06 -3.93 10.96
C VAL A 132 -0.74 -3.32 12.19
N LEU A 133 -1.91 -3.84 12.56
CA LEU A 133 -2.71 -3.33 13.68
C LEU A 133 -2.29 -3.88 15.05
N ASP A 134 -1.41 -4.88 15.07
CA ASP A 134 -1.00 -5.66 16.25
C ASP A 134 -2.20 -6.38 16.92
N LEU A 135 -2.98 -7.11 16.11
CA LEU A 135 -4.22 -7.83 16.48
C LEU A 135 -4.14 -9.34 16.28
#